data_AF-A0A532D6B6-F1
#
_entry.id   AF-A0A532D6B6-F1
#
_cell.length_a   1.000
_cell.length_b   1.000
_cell.length_c   1.000
_cell.angle_alpha   90.00
_cell.angle_beta   90.00
_cell.angle_gamma   90.00
#
_symmetry.space_group_name_H-M   'P 1'
#
loop_
_entity.id
_entity.type
_entity.pdbx_description
1 polymer ?
#
loop_
_entity_poly.entity_id
_entity_poly.type
_entity_poly.pdbx_seq_one_letter_code
_entity_poly.pdbx_strand_id
1 'polypeptide(L)'
;MDDTLPGTVIETMQQELGYSTKELAEQLGISEVWVYQLTRHQSLPSFHLLTTLLRLYLKNATLATRAHRQHTSRDLLRRCSDRYIQQHLQRIAIRAHDIFQHESLLALTNSAT
;
A
#
# COMPACT_ATOMS: atom_id res chain seq x y z
N MET A 1 10.18 -1.84 13.14
CA MET A 1 9.58 -1.64 11.80
C MET A 1 8.39 -0.73 11.99
N ASP A 2 8.10 0.16 11.05
CA ASP A 2 6.93 1.04 11.17
C ASP A 2 5.68 0.23 10.80
N ASP A 3 4.99 -0.25 11.83
CA ASP A 3 3.81 -1.10 11.73
C ASP A 3 2.59 -0.36 11.15
N THR A 4 2.75 0.89 10.71
CA THR A 4 1.69 1.70 10.06
C THR A 4 1.74 1.63 8.53
N LEU A 5 2.80 1.05 7.96
CA LEU A 5 3.03 1.08 6.50
C LEU A 5 2.20 0.02 5.75
N PRO A 6 1.75 0.31 4.52
CA PRO A 6 1.00 -0.66 3.71
C PRO A 6 1.76 -1.97 3.47
N GLY A 7 3.07 -1.87 3.23
CA GLY A 7 3.91 -3.03 2.93
C GLY A 7 3.94 -4.08 4.05
N THR A 8 3.80 -3.67 5.31
CA THR A 8 3.80 -4.58 6.46
C THR A 8 2.55 -5.46 6.42
N VAL A 9 1.41 -4.86 6.06
CA VAL A 9 0.15 -5.60 5.90
C VAL A 9 0.23 -6.53 4.69
N ILE A 10 0.88 -6.12 3.60
CA ILE A 10 1.09 -6.99 2.43
C ILE A 10 1.95 -8.21 2.81
N GLU A 11 3.01 -8.01 3.62
CA GLU A 11 3.85 -9.09 4.13
C GLU A 11 3.06 -10.04 5.06
N THR A 12 2.22 -9.51 5.95
CA THR A 12 1.31 -10.33 6.77
C THR A 12 0.37 -11.15 5.88
N MET A 13 -0.26 -10.53 4.88
CA MET A 13 -1.16 -11.23 3.96
C MET A 13 -0.44 -12.33 3.18
N GLN A 14 0.82 -12.10 2.78
CA GLN A 14 1.66 -13.11 2.13
C GLN A 14 1.89 -14.31 3.05
N GLN A 15 2.30 -14.07 4.29
CA GLN A 15 2.56 -15.10 5.28
C GLN A 15 1.29 -15.91 5.61
N GLU A 16 0.15 -15.24 5.76
CA GLU A 16 -1.14 -15.90 6.02
C GLU A 16 -1.67 -16.71 4.83
N LEU A 17 -1.25 -16.38 3.61
CA LEU A 17 -1.51 -17.19 2.42
C LEU A 17 -0.54 -18.36 2.29
N GLY A 18 0.56 -18.37 3.06
CA GLY A 18 1.62 -19.37 2.95
C GLY A 18 2.41 -19.27 1.65
N TYR A 19 2.44 -18.09 1.01
CA TYR A 19 3.13 -17.89 -0.27
C TYR A 19 4.56 -17.40 -0.08
N SER A 20 5.48 -17.99 -0.83
CA SER A 20 6.79 -17.38 -1.11
C SER A 20 6.62 -16.10 -1.94
N THR A 21 7.66 -15.26 -1.98
CA THR A 21 7.63 -14.01 -2.76
C THR A 21 7.39 -14.29 -4.24
N LYS A 22 7.98 -15.39 -4.75
CA LYS A 22 7.78 -15.86 -6.11
C LYS A 22 6.35 -16.26 -6.40
N GLU A 23 5.75 -17.08 -5.55
CA GLU A 23 4.36 -17.51 -5.71
C GLU A 23 3.40 -16.33 -5.65
N LEU A 24 3.62 -15.39 -4.71
CA LEU A 24 2.79 -14.19 -4.64
C LEU A 24 2.94 -13.33 -5.92
N ALA A 25 4.15 -13.18 -6.44
CA ALA A 25 4.40 -12.45 -7.68
C ALA A 25 3.64 -13.07 -8.86
N GLU A 26 3.69 -14.40 -9.00
CA GLU A 26 2.97 -15.17 -10.01
C GLU A 26 1.45 -15.00 -9.87
N GLN A 27 0.90 -15.10 -8.65
CA GLN A 27 -0.53 -14.91 -8.40
C GLN A 27 -1.01 -13.48 -8.71
N LEU A 28 -0.15 -12.48 -8.53
CA LEU A 28 -0.45 -11.08 -8.78
C LEU A 28 -0.13 -10.64 -10.22
N GLY A 29 0.53 -11.47 -11.02
CA GLY A 29 0.94 -11.14 -12.39
C GLY A 29 2.00 -10.04 -12.46
N ILE A 30 2.91 -10.00 -11.49
CA ILE A 30 4.01 -9.02 -11.39
C ILE A 30 5.35 -9.74 -11.19
N SER A 31 6.46 -9.02 -11.31
CA SER A 31 7.79 -9.59 -10.99
C SER A 31 8.02 -9.68 -9.48
N GLU A 32 8.90 -10.58 -9.04
CA GLU A 32 9.34 -10.69 -7.64
C GLU A 32 9.93 -9.39 -7.07
N VAL A 33 10.65 -8.63 -7.91
CA VAL A 33 11.22 -7.33 -7.53
C VAL A 33 10.12 -6.34 -7.14
N TRP A 34 9.00 -6.36 -7.84
CA TRP A 34 7.84 -5.51 -7.51
C TRP A 34 7.22 -5.92 -6.17
N VAL A 35 7.10 -7.22 -5.88
CA VAL A 35 6.63 -7.68 -4.57
C VAL A 35 7.57 -7.20 -3.45
N TYR A 36 8.88 -7.29 -3.67
CA TYR A 36 9.88 -6.79 -2.71
C TYR A 36 9.75 -5.28 -2.47
N GLN A 37 9.55 -4.49 -3.52
CA GLN A 37 9.35 -3.04 -3.39
C GLN A 37 8.09 -2.70 -2.59
N LEU A 38 7.02 -3.48 -2.74
CA LEU A 38 5.78 -3.31 -1.99
C LEU A 38 5.97 -3.61 -0.51
N THR A 39 6.57 -4.76 -0.17
CA THR A 39 6.74 -5.18 1.23
C THR A 39 7.76 -4.31 1.97
N ARG A 40 8.77 -3.75 1.26
CA ARG A 40 9.75 -2.80 1.80
C ARG A 40 9.29 -1.34 1.79
N HIS A 41 8.02 -1.07 1.46
CA HIS A 41 7.44 0.28 1.43
C HIS A 41 8.10 1.25 0.45
N GLN A 42 8.85 0.72 -0.52
CA GLN A 42 9.51 1.51 -1.56
C GLN A 42 8.53 1.92 -2.66
N SER A 43 7.39 1.23 -2.77
CA SER A 43 6.34 1.53 -3.74
C SER A 43 4.96 1.24 -3.18
N LEU A 44 3.95 1.92 -3.73
CA LEU A 44 2.54 1.65 -3.44
C LEU A 44 1.94 0.78 -4.55
N PRO A 45 1.04 -0.16 -4.22
CA PRO A 45 0.43 -1.01 -5.21
C PRO A 45 -0.67 -0.24 -5.95
N SER A 46 -0.57 -0.13 -7.28
CA SER A 46 -1.60 0.52 -8.11
C SER A 46 -3.02 0.05 -7.74
N PHE A 47 -4.04 0.87 -8.00
CA PHE A 47 -5.43 0.49 -7.66
C PHE A 47 -5.83 -0.89 -8.19
N HIS A 48 -5.39 -1.22 -9.42
CA HIS A 48 -5.61 -2.53 -10.00
C HIS A 48 -4.92 -3.64 -9.20
N LEU A 49 -3.63 -3.47 -8.89
CA LEU A 49 -2.85 -4.45 -8.13
C LEU A 49 -3.38 -4.65 -6.70
N LEU A 50 -3.76 -3.55 -6.04
CA LEU A 50 -4.38 -3.57 -4.72
C LEU A 50 -5.69 -4.38 -4.75
N THR A 51 -6.53 -4.14 -5.76
CA THR A 51 -7.78 -4.89 -5.94
C THR A 51 -7.51 -6.38 -6.16
N THR A 52 -6.54 -6.73 -6.98
CA THR A 52 -6.15 -8.12 -7.25
C THR A 52 -5.65 -8.82 -5.98
N LEU A 53 -4.77 -8.17 -5.21
CA LEU A 53 -4.27 -8.69 -3.94
C LEU A 53 -5.39 -8.93 -2.93
N LEU A 54 -6.31 -7.97 -2.76
CA LEU A 54 -7.43 -8.10 -1.82
C LEU A 54 -8.38 -9.22 -2.23
N ARG A 55 -8.67 -9.36 -3.53
CA ARG A 55 -9.48 -10.46 -4.05
C ARG A 55 -8.82 -11.80 -3.80
N LEU A 56 -7.53 -11.94 -4.10
CA LEU A 56 -6.75 -13.16 -3.83
C LEU A 56 -6.81 -13.53 -2.35
N TYR A 57 -6.64 -12.56 -1.47
CA TYR A 57 -6.61 -12.78 -0.03
C TYR A 57 -7.96 -13.22 0.55
N LEU A 58 -9.04 -12.53 0.15
CA LEU A 58 -10.39 -12.83 0.61
C LEU A 58 -10.96 -14.12 -0.02
N LYS A 59 -10.54 -14.47 -1.24
CA LYS A 59 -10.93 -15.73 -1.89
C LYS A 59 -10.44 -16.95 -1.10
N ASN A 60 -9.30 -16.84 -0.43
CA ASN A 60 -8.72 -17.90 0.41
C ASN A 60 -9.22 -17.86 1.87
N ALA A 61 -10.28 -17.10 2.17
CA ALA A 61 -10.83 -17.03 3.52
C ALA A 61 -11.74 -18.21 3.84
N THR A 62 -11.46 -18.88 4.96
CA THR A 62 -12.36 -19.85 5.60
C THR A 62 -13.38 -19.15 6.50
N LEU A 63 -14.44 -19.83 6.95
CA LEU A 63 -15.41 -19.25 7.89
C LEU A 63 -14.74 -18.73 9.18
N ALA A 64 -13.75 -19.46 9.70
CA ALA A 64 -13.02 -19.07 10.91
C ALA A 64 -12.12 -17.83 10.71
N THR A 65 -11.56 -17.65 9.50
CA THR A 65 -10.61 -16.56 9.21
C THR A 65 -11.26 -15.34 8.56
N ARG A 66 -12.55 -15.43 8.18
CA ARG A 66 -13.23 -14.42 7.36
C ARG A 66 -13.22 -13.03 7.97
N ALA A 67 -13.56 -12.91 9.25
CA ALA A 67 -13.60 -11.62 9.94
C ALA A 67 -12.20 -10.97 10.01
N HIS A 68 -11.19 -11.76 10.38
CA HIS A 68 -9.79 -11.33 10.42
C HIS A 68 -9.28 -10.85 9.05
N ARG A 69 -9.52 -11.64 8.00
CA ARG A 69 -9.09 -11.29 6.64
C ARG A 69 -9.80 -10.06 6.09
N GLN A 70 -11.08 -9.87 6.43
CA GLN A 70 -11.80 -8.63 6.10
C GLN A 70 -11.23 -7.42 6.83
N HIS A 71 -10.91 -7.55 8.12
CA HIS A 71 -10.27 -6.48 8.88
C HIS A 71 -8.92 -6.09 8.27
N THR A 72 -8.05 -7.07 8.04
CA THR A 72 -6.72 -6.88 7.41
C THR A 72 -6.84 -6.21 6.03
N SER A 73 -7.83 -6.63 5.23
CA SER A 73 -8.11 -6.03 3.92
C SER A 73 -8.50 -4.55 4.03
N ARG A 74 -9.36 -4.19 5.00
CA ARG A 74 -9.75 -2.79 5.24
C ARG A 74 -8.57 -1.96 5.74
N ASP A 75 -7.72 -2.52 6.58
CA ASP A 75 -6.53 -1.82 7.07
C ASP A 75 -5.54 -1.52 5.93
N LEU A 76 -5.29 -2.50 5.05
CA LEU A 76 -4.47 -2.24 3.85
C LEU A 76 -5.07 -1.15 2.96
N LEU A 77 -6.38 -1.20 2.70
CA LEU A 77 -7.08 -0.19 1.89
C LEU A 77 -6.94 1.21 2.49
N ARG A 78 -7.13 1.34 3.80
CA ARG A 78 -7.00 2.61 4.52
C ARG A 78 -5.58 3.17 4.38
N ARG A 79 -4.56 2.38 4.72
CA ARG A 79 -3.15 2.80 4.66
C ARG A 79 -2.70 3.19 3.26
N CYS A 80 -3.12 2.44 2.24
CA CYS A 80 -2.87 2.80 0.85
C CYS A 80 -3.54 4.12 0.48
N SER A 81 -4.80 4.32 0.87
CA SER A 81 -5.56 5.54 0.58
C SER A 81 -4.92 6.78 1.22
N ASP A 82 -4.54 6.69 2.50
CA ASP A 82 -3.87 7.76 3.23
C ASP A 82 -2.56 8.16 2.53
N ARG A 83 -1.75 7.16 2.15
CA ARG A 83 -0.51 7.34 1.40
C ARG A 83 -0.72 7.97 0.02
N TYR A 84 -1.77 7.58 -0.70
CA TYR A 84 -2.10 8.16 -2.00
C TYR A 84 -2.45 9.64 -1.88
N ILE A 85 -3.27 9.99 -0.89
CA ILE A 85 -3.65 11.38 -0.62
C ILE A 85 -2.40 12.19 -0.27
N GLN A 86 -1.56 11.70 0.63
CA GLN A 86 -0.31 12.37 1.00
C GLN A 86 0.61 12.60 -0.21
N GLN A 87 0.87 11.59 -1.03
CA GLN A 87 1.69 11.72 -2.24
C GLN A 87 1.09 12.66 -3.27
N HIS A 88 -0.25 12.73 -3.36
CA HIS A 88 -0.91 13.66 -4.28
C HIS A 88 -0.81 15.10 -3.79
N LEU A 89 -1.07 15.34 -2.50
CA LEU A 89 -0.94 16.66 -1.88
C LEU A 89 0.50 17.18 -1.96
N GLN A 90 1.50 16.34 -1.68
CA GLN A 90 2.92 16.69 -1.85
C GLN A 90 3.24 17.12 -3.29
N ARG A 91 2.76 16.36 -4.29
CA ARG A 91 2.97 16.72 -5.70
C ARG A 91 2.30 18.04 -6.08
N ILE A 92 1.10 18.32 -5.57
CA ILE A 92 0.42 19.60 -5.78
C ILE A 92 1.22 20.72 -5.12
N ALA A 93 1.66 20.55 -3.88
CA ALA A 93 2.42 21.56 -3.14
C ALA A 93 3.75 21.91 -3.84
N ILE A 94 4.50 20.90 -4.29
CA ILE A 94 5.74 21.09 -5.06
C ILE A 94 5.45 21.88 -6.35
N ARG A 95 4.46 21.46 -7.14
CA ARG A 95 4.11 22.17 -8.39
C ARG A 95 3.63 23.60 -8.14
N ALA A 96 2.83 23.82 -7.09
CA ALA A 96 2.36 25.15 -6.73
C ALA A 96 3.52 26.06 -6.30
N HIS A 97 4.50 25.52 -5.57
CA HIS A 97 5.73 26.24 -5.26
C HIS A 97 6.53 26.58 -6.53
N ASP A 98 6.74 25.61 -7.43
CA ASP A 98 7.48 25.84 -8.67
C ASP A 98 6.85 26.91 -9.57
N ILE A 99 5.52 26.96 -9.63
CA ILE A 99 4.78 27.90 -10.49
C ILE A 99 4.65 29.28 -9.84
N PHE A 100 4.33 29.35 -8.56
CA PHE A 100 3.95 30.59 -7.88
C PHE A 100 5.04 31.13 -6.94
N GLN A 101 6.18 30.44 -6.78
CA GLN A 101 7.28 30.78 -5.87
C GLN A 101 6.86 31.03 -4.42
N HIS A 102 5.72 30.46 -4.00
CA HIS A 102 5.18 30.67 -2.66
C HIS A 102 5.84 29.71 -1.67
N GLU A 103 6.76 30.21 -0.83
CA GLU A 103 7.49 29.42 0.18
C GLU A 103 6.56 28.81 1.26
N SER A 104 5.43 29.48 1.56
CA SER A 104 4.49 29.06 2.60
C SER A 104 3.73 27.75 2.32
N LEU A 105 3.70 27.28 1.07
CA LEU A 105 3.05 26.01 0.69
C LEU A 105 3.93 24.77 0.99
N LEU A 106 5.25 24.94 1.10
CA LEU A 106 6.17 23.87 1.53
C LEU A 106 6.00 23.53 3.02
N ALA A 107 5.51 24.46 3.84
CA ALA A 107 5.26 24.20 5.25
C ALA A 107 4.15 23.16 5.47
N LEU A 108 3.15 23.12 4.59
CA LEU A 108 2.02 22.17 4.65
C LEU A 108 2.42 20.72 4.33
N THR A 109 3.58 20.50 3.70
CA THR A 109 4.07 19.14 3.41
C THR A 109 4.81 18.49 4.59
N ASN A 110 5.28 19.30 5.55
CA ASN A 110 6.08 18.84 6.70
C ASN A 110 5.23 18.58 7.96
N SER A 111 3.93 18.88 7.95
CA SER A 111 3.04 18.70 9.11
C SER A 111 2.30 17.35 9.13
N ALA A 112 2.60 16.45 8.18
CA ALA A 112 1.89 15.18 7.96
C ALA A 112 2.74 13.93 8.23
N THR A 113 3.90 14.08 8.89
CA THR A 113 4.76 12.99 9.40
C THR A 113 4.40 12.62 10.82
#